data_AF-A0A350UYL4-F1
#
_entry.id   AF-A0A350UYL4-F1
#
_cell.length_a   1.000
_cell.length_b   1.000
_cell.length_c   1.000
_cell.angle_alpha   90.00
_cell.angle_beta   90.00
_cell.angle_gamma   90.00
#
_symmetry.space_group_name_H-M   'P 1'
#
loop_
_entity.id
_entity.type
_entity.pdbx_description
1 polymer ?
#
loop_
_entity_poly.entity_id
_entity_poly.type
_entity_poly.pdbx_seq_one_letter_code
_entity_poly.pdbx_strand_id
1 'polypeptide(L)'
;MTRGPISQFMEKHYLHFNSAAMMDAAKAYETHLAEGGKMMITLAGAMSTGELGISLAEMIRNDKVQIISCTGANLEEDLMNLVAHSHYKRVPNYRDLTPKEEWALLE
;
A
#
# COMPACT_ATOMS: atom_id res chain seq x y z
N MET A 1 22.26 -10.81 -5.73
CA MET A 1 20.95 -11.35 -6.20
C MET A 1 20.54 -10.61 -7.45
N THR A 2 19.99 -11.31 -8.43
CA THR A 2 19.43 -10.68 -9.64
C THR A 2 18.13 -9.96 -9.26
N ARG A 3 18.02 -8.68 -9.59
CA ARG A 3 16.82 -7.87 -9.34
C ARG A 3 15.64 -8.37 -10.18
N GLY A 4 14.42 -8.22 -9.67
CA GLY A 4 13.21 -8.60 -10.39
C GLY A 4 12.91 -7.71 -11.61
N PRO A 5 11.98 -8.12 -12.49
CA PRO A 5 11.69 -7.41 -13.74
C PRO A 5 11.23 -5.96 -13.54
N ILE A 6 10.50 -5.66 -12.46
CA ILE A 6 10.06 -4.29 -12.16
C ILE A 6 11.24 -3.39 -11.78
N SER A 7 12.16 -3.87 -10.96
CA SER A 7 13.36 -3.11 -10.60
C SER A 7 14.23 -2.81 -11.82
N GLN A 8 14.42 -3.80 -12.70
CA GLN A 8 15.17 -3.61 -13.95
C GLN A 8 14.47 -2.62 -14.89
N PHE A 9 13.14 -2.68 -14.99
CA PHE A 9 12.35 -1.70 -15.74
C PHE A 9 12.53 -0.29 -15.20
N MET A 10 12.38 -0.10 -13.87
CA MET A 10 12.56 1.20 -13.24
C MET A 10 13.99 1.72 -13.47
N GLU A 11 15.01 0.90 -13.29
CA GLU A 11 16.41 1.30 -13.51
C GLU A 11 16.68 1.80 -14.92
N LYS A 12 16.07 1.15 -15.92
CA LYS A 12 16.22 1.54 -17.32
C LYS A 12 15.43 2.80 -17.69
N HIS A 13 14.24 2.99 -17.12
CA HIS A 13 13.27 3.98 -17.59
C HIS A 13 13.11 5.21 -16.70
N TYR A 14 13.41 5.13 -15.40
CA TYR A 14 13.10 6.17 -14.42
C TYR A 14 14.29 7.10 -14.22
N LEU A 15 14.59 7.90 -15.25
CA LEU A 15 15.85 8.67 -15.32
C LEU A 15 15.72 10.14 -14.89
N HIS A 16 14.52 10.72 -14.92
CA HIS A 16 14.33 12.16 -14.67
C HIS A 16 13.06 12.47 -13.86
N PHE A 17 13.00 13.67 -13.27
CA PHE A 17 11.84 14.18 -12.52
C PHE A 17 11.38 13.23 -11.41
N ASN A 18 10.06 13.10 -11.22
CA ASN A 18 9.46 12.23 -10.21
C ASN A 18 9.80 10.75 -10.42
N SER A 19 10.14 10.33 -11.64
CA SER A 19 10.57 8.96 -11.91
C SER A 19 11.95 8.69 -11.29
N ALA A 20 12.93 9.58 -11.50
CA ALA A 20 14.24 9.49 -10.85
C ALA A 20 14.12 9.54 -9.32
N ALA A 21 13.31 10.47 -8.80
CA ALA A 21 13.10 10.61 -7.37
C ALA A 21 12.55 9.31 -6.73
N MET A 22 11.69 8.58 -7.44
CA MET A 22 11.21 7.27 -6.97
C MET A 22 12.33 6.22 -6.92
N MET A 23 13.21 6.20 -7.91
CA MET A 23 14.36 5.29 -7.92
C MET A 23 15.36 5.62 -6.82
N ASP A 24 15.64 6.91 -6.61
CA ASP A 24 16.53 7.38 -5.54
C ASP A 24 15.95 7.04 -4.16
N ALA A 25 14.65 7.22 -3.96
CA ALA A 25 13.97 6.84 -2.72
C ALA A 25 14.05 5.33 -2.45
N ALA A 26 13.88 4.48 -3.49
CA ALA A 26 14.01 3.04 -3.35
C ALA A 26 15.43 2.62 -2.93
N LYS A 27 16.46 3.19 -3.57
CA LYS A 27 17.87 2.94 -3.21
C LYS A 27 18.19 3.44 -1.80
N ALA A 28 17.73 4.64 -1.43
CA ALA A 28 17.95 5.21 -0.11
C ALA A 28 17.32 4.36 1.00
N TYR A 29 16.12 3.81 0.77
CA TYR A 29 15.47 2.90 1.71
C TYR A 29 16.29 1.62 1.90
N GLU A 30 16.80 1.02 0.81
CA GLU A 30 17.65 -0.17 0.93
C GLU A 30 18.93 0.10 1.70
N THR A 31 19.60 1.23 1.45
CA THR A 31 20.77 1.65 2.20
C THR A 31 20.45 1.84 3.68
N HIS A 32 19.35 2.54 4.00
CA HIS A 32 18.90 2.77 5.38
C HIS A 32 18.70 1.46 6.14
N LEU A 33 18.10 0.45 5.51
CA LEU A 33 17.95 -0.88 6.10
C LEU A 33 19.29 -1.63 6.24
N ALA A 34 20.16 -1.55 5.22
CA ALA A 34 21.47 -2.20 5.25
C ALA A 34 22.38 -1.62 6.36
N GLU A 35 22.20 -0.35 6.70
CA GLU A 35 22.89 0.33 7.80
C GLU A 35 22.29 0.03 9.18
N GLY A 36 21.27 -0.85 9.25
CA GLY A 36 20.58 -1.21 10.49
C GLY A 36 19.55 -0.17 10.96
N GLY A 37 19.19 0.78 10.09
CA GLY A 37 18.15 1.75 10.34
C GLY A 37 16.77 1.10 10.44
N LYS A 38 15.89 1.70 11.26
CA LYS A 38 14.49 1.29 11.37
C LYS A 38 13.62 2.18 10.49
N MET A 39 12.70 1.59 9.75
CA MET A 39 11.77 2.30 8.89
C MET A 39 10.45 2.59 9.62
N MET A 40 10.04 3.85 9.58
CA MET A 40 8.73 4.31 9.99
C MET A 40 7.94 4.74 8.75
N ILE A 41 6.70 4.26 8.63
CA ILE A 41 5.78 4.66 7.56
C ILE A 41 4.61 5.44 8.18
N THR A 42 4.32 6.61 7.62
CA THR A 42 3.11 7.38 7.92
C THR A 42 2.07 7.17 6.83
N LEU A 43 0.92 6.59 7.17
CA LEU A 43 -0.15 6.31 6.23
C LEU A 43 -1.28 7.35 6.36
N ALA A 44 -1.71 7.87 5.21
CA ALA A 44 -2.92 8.67 5.10
C ALA A 44 -4.18 7.81 5.34
N GLY A 45 -5.35 8.45 5.38
CA GLY A 45 -6.63 7.73 5.45
C GLY A 45 -6.92 6.91 4.18
N ALA A 46 -7.77 5.88 4.31
CA ALA A 46 -8.27 5.03 3.22
C ALA A 46 -7.20 4.25 2.43
N MET A 47 -5.99 4.08 2.98
CA MET A 47 -4.94 3.29 2.32
C MET A 47 -5.21 1.78 2.45
N SER A 48 -5.85 1.36 3.54
CA SER A 48 -6.40 0.00 3.68
C SER A 48 -7.46 -0.30 2.61
N THR A 49 -8.33 0.67 2.30
CA THR A 49 -9.43 0.50 1.33
C THR A 49 -8.88 0.42 -0.09
N GLY A 50 -7.78 1.13 -0.32
CA GLY A 50 -6.96 1.04 -1.53
C GLY A 50 -6.08 -0.21 -1.60
N GLU A 51 -6.24 -1.17 -0.68
CA GLU A 51 -5.56 -2.47 -0.68
C GLU A 51 -4.02 -2.37 -0.56
N LEU A 52 -3.50 -1.28 0.02
CA LEU A 52 -2.05 -1.13 0.25
C LEU A 52 -1.49 -2.25 1.14
N GLY A 53 -2.35 -2.78 2.03
CA GLY A 53 -2.04 -3.88 2.93
C GLY A 53 -1.49 -5.11 2.23
N ILE A 54 -1.89 -5.41 0.99
CA ILE A 54 -1.42 -6.58 0.24
C ILE A 54 0.11 -6.54 0.09
N SER A 55 0.64 -5.43 -0.40
CA SER A 55 2.09 -5.25 -0.61
C SER A 55 2.81 -4.90 0.70
N LEU A 56 2.19 -4.06 1.54
CA LEU A 56 2.81 -3.60 2.78
C LEU A 56 2.98 -4.74 3.79
N ALA A 57 2.02 -5.67 3.88
CA ALA A 57 2.10 -6.78 4.82
C ALA A 57 3.27 -7.72 4.51
N GLU A 58 3.65 -7.89 3.23
CA GLU A 58 4.86 -8.64 2.87
C GLU A 58 6.12 -7.91 3.35
N MET A 59 6.18 -6.59 3.21
CA MET A 59 7.30 -5.79 3.70
C MET A 59 7.45 -5.88 5.22
N ILE A 60 6.34 -5.85 5.96
CA ILE A 60 6.33 -6.05 7.42
C ILE A 60 6.83 -7.45 7.79
N ARG A 61 6.30 -8.50 7.14
CA ARG A 61 6.71 -9.91 7.41
C ARG A 61 8.19 -10.17 7.13
N ASN A 62 8.78 -9.42 6.20
CA ASN A 62 10.21 -9.48 5.89
C ASN A 62 11.06 -8.50 6.74
N ASP A 63 10.52 -7.95 7.82
CA ASP A 63 11.19 -7.00 8.73
C ASP A 63 11.79 -5.77 8.01
N LYS A 64 11.08 -5.26 7.00
CA LYS A 64 11.49 -4.04 6.29
C LYS A 64 10.83 -2.79 6.87
N VAL A 65 9.75 -2.94 7.65
CA VAL A 65 8.98 -1.85 8.27
C VAL A 65 8.81 -2.13 9.75
N GLN A 66 9.27 -1.22 10.61
CA GLN A 66 9.27 -1.42 12.06
C GLN A 66 8.20 -0.58 12.78
N ILE A 67 7.80 0.57 12.21
CA ILE A 67 6.85 1.47 12.83
C ILE A 67 5.84 1.93 11.78
N ILE A 68 4.55 1.92 12.13
CA ILE A 68 3.48 2.48 11.30
C ILE A 68 2.71 3.49 12.14
N SER A 69 2.60 4.71 11.61
CA SER A 69 1.70 5.74 12.12
C SER A 69 0.57 5.90 11.12
N CYS A 70 -0.66 5.58 11.51
CA CYS A 70 -1.82 5.65 10.64
C CYS A 70 -3.04 6.18 11.40
N THR A 71 -4.08 6.55 10.66
CA THR A 71 -5.38 6.85 11.24
C THR A 71 -6.07 5.55 11.72
N GLY A 72 -6.97 5.66 12.71
CA GLY A 72 -7.72 4.52 13.24
C GLY A 72 -8.47 3.73 12.16
N ALA A 73 -9.00 4.42 11.15
CA ALA A 73 -9.70 3.80 10.02
C ALA A 73 -8.87 2.72 9.29
N ASN A 74 -7.56 2.91 9.13
CA ASN A 74 -6.73 1.88 8.49
C ASN A 74 -6.65 0.60 9.34
N LEU A 75 -6.55 0.74 10.67
CA LEU A 75 -6.46 -0.39 11.59
C LEU A 75 -7.80 -1.11 11.71
N GLU A 76 -8.89 -0.35 11.85
CA GLU A 76 -10.25 -0.87 11.90
C GLU A 76 -10.57 -1.69 10.65
N GLU A 77 -10.24 -1.16 9.48
CA GLU A 77 -10.53 -1.85 8.22
C GLU A 77 -9.62 -3.05 7.97
N ASP A 78 -8.34 -3.01 8.36
CA ASP A 78 -7.47 -4.19 8.27
C ASP A 78 -8.01 -5.34 9.15
N LEU A 79 -8.54 -5.01 10.34
CA LEU A 79 -9.23 -5.98 11.19
C LEU A 79 -10.54 -6.48 10.56
N MET A 80 -11.35 -5.59 9.97
CA MET A 80 -12.58 -5.97 9.26
C MET A 80 -12.27 -6.89 8.07
N ASN A 81 -11.21 -6.60 7.31
CA ASN A 81 -10.73 -7.45 6.24
C ASN A 81 -10.36 -8.83 6.78
N LEU A 82 -9.62 -8.93 7.89
CA LEU A 82 -9.28 -10.23 8.47
C LEU A 82 -10.51 -11.11 8.76
N VAL A 83 -11.61 -10.54 9.23
CA VAL A 83 -12.81 -11.30 9.63
C VAL A 83 -13.89 -11.43 8.54
N ALA A 84 -13.91 -10.51 7.58
CA ALA A 84 -15.01 -10.36 6.63
C ALA A 84 -14.55 -10.10 5.19
N HIS A 85 -13.30 -10.40 4.82
CA HIS A 85 -12.80 -10.18 3.45
C HIS A 85 -13.70 -10.79 2.36
N SER A 86 -14.35 -11.93 2.64
CA SER A 86 -15.29 -12.57 1.71
C SER A 86 -16.52 -11.72 1.36
N HIS A 87 -16.83 -10.71 2.17
CA HIS A 87 -17.91 -9.76 1.95
C HIS A 87 -17.44 -8.49 1.23
N TYR A 88 -16.12 -8.30 1.09
CA TYR A 88 -15.58 -7.16 0.37
C TYR A 88 -15.85 -7.28 -1.12
N LYS A 89 -16.44 -6.24 -1.71
CA LYS A 89 -16.75 -6.19 -3.14
C LYS A 89 -16.28 -4.87 -3.70
N ARG A 90 -15.59 -4.93 -4.84
CA ARG A 90 -15.29 -3.73 -5.62
C ARG A 90 -16.61 -3.17 -6.16
N VAL A 91 -16.95 -1.95 -5.75
CA VAL A 91 -18.14 -1.24 -6.26
C VAL A 91 -17.76 -0.41 -7.49
N PRO A 92 -18.14 -0.82 -8.71
CA PRO A 92 -17.97 0.03 -9.89
C PRO A 92 -18.85 1.27 -9.77
N ASN A 93 -18.42 2.40 -10.35
CA ASN A 93 -19.18 3.66 -10.36
C ASN A 93 -19.60 4.18 -8.98
N TYR A 94 -18.83 3.89 -7.91
CA TYR A 94 -19.12 4.29 -6.53
C TYR A 94 -19.36 5.81 -6.31
N ARG A 95 -18.99 6.65 -7.27
CA ARG A 95 -19.19 8.11 -7.23
C ARG A 95 -20.57 8.56 -7.68
N ASP A 96 -21.25 7.73 -8.47
CA ASP A 96 -22.49 8.09 -9.19
C ASP A 96 -23.63 7.10 -8.87
N LEU A 97 -23.61 6.49 -7.68
CA LEU A 97 -24.64 5.55 -7.25
C LEU A 97 -26.00 6.26 -7.14
N THR A 98 -27.02 5.66 -7.75
CA THR A 98 -28.40 6.05 -7.50
C THR A 98 -28.85 5.58 -6.11
N PRO A 99 -29.88 6.20 -5.51
CA PRO A 99 -30.40 5.75 -4.21
C PRO A 99 -30.79 4.27 -4.16
N LYS A 100 -31.21 3.70 -5.31
CA LYS A 100 -31.55 2.27 -5.42
C LYS A 100 -30.32 1.38 -5.38
N GLU A 101 -29.23 1.80 -6.03
CA GLU A 101 -27.96 1.06 -6.02
C GLU A 101 -27.31 1.11 -4.64
N GLU A 102 -27.41 2.24 -3.94
CA GLU A 102 -26.96 2.34 -2.54
C GLU A 102 -27.77 1.42 -1.62
N TRP A 103 -29.10 1.37 -1.77
CA TRP A 103 -29.94 0.43 -1.01
C TRP A 103 -29.56 -1.03 -1.26
N ALA A 104 -29.27 -1.40 -2.51
CA ALA A 104 -28.86 -2.76 -2.87
C ALA A 104 -27.49 -3.18 -2.32
N LEU A 105 -26.68 -2.24 -1.78
CA LEU A 105 -25.44 -2.56 -1.06
C LEU A 105 -25.70 -2.90 0.42
N LEU A 106 -26.86 -2.53 0.97
CA LEU A 106 -27.26 -2.81 2.35
C LEU A 106 -28.01 -4.14 2.51
N GLU A 107 -28.66 -4.63 1.45
CA GLU A 107 -29.35 -5.94 1.38
C GLU A 107 -28.40 -7.09 1.03
#